data_AF-A0A4R7HX00-F1
#
_entry.id   AF-A0A4R7HX00-F1
#
_cell.length_a   1.000
_cell.length_b   1.000
_cell.length_c   1.000
_cell.angle_alpha   90.00
_cell.angle_beta   90.00
_cell.angle_gamma   90.00
#
_symmetry.space_group_name_H-M   'P 1'
#
loop_
_entity.id
_entity.type
_entity.pdbx_description
1 polymer ?
#
loop_
_entity_poly.entity_id
_entity_poly.type
_entity_poly.pdbx_seq_one_letter_code
_entity_poly.pdbx_strand_id
1 'polypeptide(L)'
;MSYLERMLEERLAKAAADGELSAPRLEGKPIADLHWERPEGWWAKRFFERELSHDRRAAALEGAAAARAAFWRCPDEDTVRAAVADANAAIDRANVNIVDGAPVDHFDTDDIVDRWRRLRR
;
A
#
# COMPACT_ATOMS: atom_id res chain seq x y z
N MET A 1 -44.79 -36.38 -9.27
CA MET A 1 -44.54 -34.97 -9.62
C MET A 1 -45.83 -34.19 -9.52
N SER A 2 -45.83 -33.18 -8.65
CA SER A 2 -46.95 -32.26 -8.45
C SER A 2 -47.19 -31.39 -9.69
N TYR A 3 -48.40 -30.87 -9.86
CA TYR A 3 -48.73 -29.90 -10.91
C TYR A 3 -47.83 -28.65 -10.83
N LEU A 4 -47.52 -28.20 -9.61
CA LEU A 4 -46.65 -27.04 -9.39
C LEU A 4 -45.21 -27.28 -9.84
N GLU A 5 -44.69 -28.50 -9.65
CA GLU A 5 -43.33 -28.88 -10.08
C GLU A 5 -43.22 -28.83 -11.61
N ARG A 6 -44.19 -29.43 -12.32
CA ARG A 6 -44.23 -29.37 -13.79
C ARG A 6 -44.34 -27.94 -14.33
N MET A 7 -45.23 -27.14 -13.75
CA MET A 7 -45.39 -25.74 -14.15
C MET A 7 -44.10 -24.93 -13.92
N LEU A 8 -43.37 -25.20 -12.83
CA LEU A 8 -42.10 -24.54 -12.55
C LEU A 8 -41.01 -24.98 -13.53
N GLU A 9 -40.90 -26.28 -13.81
CA GLU A 9 -39.95 -26.84 -14.78
C GLU A 9 -40.18 -26.27 -16.19
N GLU A 10 -41.43 -26.20 -16.64
CA GLU A 10 -41.79 -25.62 -17.94
C GLU A 10 -41.39 -24.14 -18.03
N ARG A 11 -41.59 -23.38 -16.95
CA ARG A 11 -41.17 -21.96 -16.89
C ARG A 11 -39.67 -21.78 -16.90
N LEU A 12 -38.93 -22.63 -16.18
CA LEU A 12 -37.47 -22.61 -16.17
C LEU A 12 -36.90 -23.01 -17.53
N ALA A 13 -37.47 -24.04 -18.18
CA ALA A 13 -37.09 -24.48 -19.51
C ALA A 13 -37.32 -23.37 -20.55
N LYS A 14 -38.46 -22.67 -20.46
CA LYS A 14 -38.74 -21.52 -21.31
C LYS A 14 -37.75 -20.37 -21.08
N ALA A 15 -37.51 -19.99 -19.83
CA ALA A 15 -36.55 -18.93 -19.51
C ALA A 15 -35.11 -19.27 -19.94
N ALA A 16 -34.72 -20.54 -19.87
CA ALA A 16 -33.43 -21.02 -20.36
C ALA A 16 -33.35 -20.93 -21.90
N ALA A 17 -34.41 -21.37 -22.60
CA ALA A 17 -34.49 -21.31 -24.07
C ALA A 17 -34.50 -19.87 -24.59
N ASP A 18 -35.15 -18.97 -23.87
CA ASP A 18 -35.23 -17.54 -24.18
C ASP A 18 -33.95 -16.78 -23.75
N GLY A 19 -32.98 -17.47 -23.14
CA GLY A 19 -31.71 -16.88 -22.71
C GLY A 19 -31.82 -15.95 -21.49
N GLU A 20 -32.99 -15.85 -20.86
CA GLU A 20 -33.27 -15.01 -19.69
C GLU A 20 -32.47 -15.45 -18.45
N LEU A 21 -32.04 -16.71 -18.42
CA LEU A 21 -31.18 -17.27 -17.36
C LEU A 21 -29.69 -17.09 -17.65
N SER A 22 -29.32 -16.49 -18.79
CA SER A 22 -27.92 -16.17 -19.07
C SER A 22 -27.46 -15.02 -18.19
N ALA A 23 -26.76 -15.33 -17.11
CA ALA A 23 -26.09 -14.31 -16.32
C ALA A 23 -25.08 -13.56 -17.21
N PRO A 24 -25.04 -12.21 -17.16
CA PRO A 24 -23.97 -11.48 -17.83
C PRO A 24 -22.63 -11.98 -17.32
N ARG A 25 -21.66 -12.11 -18.23
CA ARG A 25 -20.28 -12.40 -17.83
C ARG A 25 -19.87 -11.31 -16.85
N LEU A 26 -19.63 -11.70 -15.59
CA LEU A 26 -19.21 -10.76 -14.57
C LEU A 26 -17.92 -10.08 -15.04
N GLU A 27 -18.00 -8.79 -15.33
CA GLU A 27 -16.84 -7.97 -15.65
C GLU A 27 -16.25 -7.44 -14.35
N GLY A 28 -15.03 -7.88 -14.03
CA GLY A 28 -14.34 -7.46 -12.83
C GLY A 28 -13.06 -8.24 -12.60
N LYS A 29 -12.15 -7.65 -11.83
CA LYS A 29 -10.97 -8.36 -11.33
C LYS A 29 -11.45 -9.44 -10.35
N PRO A 30 -11.09 -10.72 -10.54
CA PRO A 30 -11.41 -11.76 -9.58
C PRO A 30 -10.94 -11.35 -8.19
N ILE A 31 -11.80 -11.52 -7.19
CA ILE A 31 -11.36 -11.41 -5.80
C ILE A 31 -10.48 -12.64 -5.56
N ALA A 32 -9.16 -12.43 -5.62
CA ALA A 32 -8.20 -13.44 -5.24
C ALA A 32 -8.58 -13.94 -3.84
N ASP A 33 -8.46 -15.25 -3.59
CA ASP A 33 -8.76 -15.92 -2.32
C ASP A 33 -10.24 -15.96 -1.85
N LEU A 34 -11.22 -15.55 -2.67
CA LEU A 34 -12.65 -15.55 -2.28
C LEU A 34 -13.16 -16.91 -1.76
N HIS A 35 -12.55 -18.00 -2.21
CA HIS A 35 -12.91 -19.36 -1.81
C HIS A 35 -12.31 -19.79 -0.46
N TRP A 36 -11.45 -18.99 0.15
CA TRP A 36 -10.81 -19.32 1.42
C TRP A 36 -11.57 -18.70 2.58
N GLU A 37 -11.90 -19.54 3.55
CA GLU A 37 -12.44 -19.08 4.82
C GLU A 37 -11.36 -18.31 5.58
N ARG A 38 -11.69 -17.08 5.99
CA ARG A 38 -10.77 -16.21 6.71
C ARG A 38 -11.11 -16.25 8.20
N PRO A 39 -10.12 -16.23 9.09
CA PRO A 39 -10.36 -16.24 10.53
C PRO A 39 -11.16 -15.01 10.97
N GLU A 40 -11.87 -15.13 12.09
CA GLU A 40 -12.61 -14.00 12.67
C GLU A 40 -11.68 -12.79 12.89
N GLY A 41 -12.19 -11.58 12.62
CA GLY A 41 -11.43 -10.34 12.81
C GLY A 41 -10.33 -10.06 11.78
N TRP A 42 -10.15 -10.91 10.77
CA TRP A 42 -9.11 -10.71 9.73
C TRP A 42 -9.18 -9.33 9.07
N TRP A 43 -10.41 -8.83 8.82
CA TRP A 43 -10.63 -7.58 8.10
C TRP A 43 -10.19 -6.38 8.93
N ALA A 44 -10.46 -6.41 10.24
CA ALA A 44 -10.08 -5.37 11.17
C ALA A 44 -8.55 -5.36 11.35
N LYS A 45 -7.92 -6.53 11.45
CA LYS A 45 -6.46 -6.64 11.49
C LYS A 45 -5.81 -6.06 10.24
N ARG A 46 -6.26 -6.47 9.05
CA ARG A 46 -5.74 -5.93 7.77
C ARG A 46 -5.96 -4.44 7.64
N PHE A 47 -7.13 -3.95 8.04
CA PHE A 47 -7.43 -2.52 8.04
C PHE A 47 -6.45 -1.77 8.94
N PHE A 48 -6.29 -2.22 10.19
CA PHE A 48 -5.37 -1.61 11.14
C PHE A 48 -3.91 -1.62 10.67
N GLU A 49 -3.43 -2.73 10.11
CA GLU A 49 -2.09 -2.83 9.53
C GLU A 49 -1.89 -1.82 8.39
N ARG A 50 -2.90 -1.63 7.55
CA ARG A 50 -2.88 -0.65 6.46
C ARG A 50 -2.88 0.80 6.96
N GLU A 51 -3.77 1.14 7.87
CA GLU A 51 -3.82 2.52 8.41
C GLU A 51 -2.52 2.87 9.15
N LEU A 52 -1.98 1.94 9.96
CA LEU A 52 -0.67 2.13 10.59
C LEU A 52 0.47 2.24 9.56
N SER A 53 0.40 1.52 8.44
CA SER A 53 1.37 1.65 7.35
C SER A 53 1.35 3.08 6.78
N HIS A 54 0.17 3.66 6.57
CA HIS A 54 0.03 5.04 6.10
C HIS A 54 0.59 6.05 7.11
N ASP A 55 0.26 5.91 8.39
CA ASP A 55 0.74 6.81 9.44
C ASP A 55 2.27 6.75 9.58
N ARG A 56 2.86 5.55 9.55
CA ARG A 56 4.32 5.37 9.60
C ARG A 56 5.01 6.02 8.42
N ARG A 57 4.43 5.88 7.22
CA ARG A 57 4.96 6.51 6.01
C ARG A 57 4.90 8.03 6.11
N ALA A 58 3.80 8.59 6.60
CA ALA A 58 3.66 10.02 6.82
C ALA A 58 4.73 10.54 7.80
N ALA A 59 4.89 9.88 8.96
CA ALA A 59 5.91 10.22 9.94
C ALA A 59 7.34 10.12 9.38
N ALA A 60 7.63 9.09 8.56
CA ALA A 60 8.93 8.94 7.91
C ALA A 60 9.23 10.05 6.90
N LEU A 61 8.23 10.49 6.13
CA LEU A 61 8.36 11.62 5.21
C LEU A 61 8.60 12.94 5.93
N GLU A 62 7.89 13.19 7.04
CA GLU A 62 8.12 14.35 7.89
C GLU A 62 9.52 14.34 8.49
N GLY A 63 9.96 13.19 9.01
CA GLY A 63 11.32 12.98 9.53
C GLY A 63 12.40 13.22 8.46
N ALA A 64 12.19 12.72 7.24
CA ALA A 64 13.08 12.95 6.10
C ALA A 64 13.14 14.44 5.73
N ALA A 65 12.01 15.15 5.69
CA ALA A 65 11.98 16.58 5.42
C ALA A 65 12.73 17.39 6.50
N ALA A 66 12.56 17.03 7.78
CA ALA A 66 13.27 17.64 8.89
C ALA A 66 14.79 17.38 8.82
N ALA A 67 15.19 16.13 8.53
CA ALA A 67 16.59 15.75 8.35
C ALA A 67 17.23 16.53 7.20
N ARG A 68 16.54 16.63 6.05
CA ARG A 68 17.02 17.41 4.91
C ARG A 68 17.29 18.86 5.27
N ALA A 69 16.40 19.50 6.04
CA ALA A 69 16.62 20.86 6.51
C ALA A 69 17.80 20.96 7.49
N ALA A 70 18.06 19.92 8.28
CA ALA A 70 19.17 19.87 9.23
C ALA A 70 20.53 19.73 8.54
N PHE A 71 20.64 19.00 7.42
CA PHE A 71 21.91 18.83 6.68
C PHE A 71 22.57 20.17 6.34
N TRP A 72 21.77 21.18 6.00
CA TRP A 72 22.27 22.52 5.62
C TRP A 72 22.89 23.31 6.76
N ARG A 73 22.64 22.90 8.02
CA ARG A 73 23.16 23.55 9.22
C ARG A 73 24.39 22.86 9.79
N CYS A 74 24.81 21.73 9.21
CA CYS A 74 25.99 21.00 9.67
C CYS A 74 27.28 21.83 9.49
N PRO A 75 28.21 21.75 10.46
CA PRO A 75 29.41 22.60 10.50
C PRO A 75 30.49 22.17 9.50
N ASP A 76 30.55 20.88 9.15
CA ASP A 76 31.54 20.28 8.28
C ASP A 76 30.94 19.09 7.50
N GLU A 77 31.70 18.60 6.52
CA GLU A 77 31.26 17.53 5.62
C GLU A 77 31.09 16.19 6.35
N ASP A 78 31.97 15.86 7.29
CA ASP A 78 31.88 14.61 8.05
C ASP A 78 30.57 14.56 8.84
N THR A 79 30.17 15.70 9.44
CA THR A 79 28.89 15.82 10.13
C THR A 79 27.70 15.69 9.19
N VAL A 80 27.79 16.22 7.96
CA VAL A 80 26.73 16.02 6.94
C VAL A 80 26.60 14.54 6.59
N ARG A 81 27.71 13.85 6.30
CA ARG A 81 27.71 12.44 5.94
C ARG A 81 27.15 11.57 7.06
N ALA A 82 27.53 11.84 8.30
CA ALA A 82 26.96 11.18 9.47
C ALA A 82 25.45 11.41 9.59
N ALA A 83 24.99 12.66 9.45
CA ALA A 83 23.57 12.98 9.52
C ALA A 83 22.74 12.31 8.41
N VAL A 84 23.29 12.21 7.19
CA VAL A 84 22.65 11.50 6.07
C VAL A 84 22.55 10.00 6.36
N ALA A 85 23.62 9.39 6.87
CA ALA A 85 23.62 7.99 7.26
C ALA A 85 22.57 7.70 8.34
N ASP A 86 22.48 8.55 9.37
CA ASP A 86 21.47 8.42 10.43
C ASP A 86 20.04 8.54 9.89
N ALA A 87 19.81 9.48 8.96
CA ALA A 87 18.51 9.66 8.31
C ALA A 87 18.13 8.44 7.44
N ASN A 88 19.07 7.91 6.68
CA ASN A 88 18.86 6.71 5.87
C ASN A 88 18.57 5.47 6.73
N ALA A 89 19.27 5.31 7.86
CA ALA A 89 18.97 4.25 8.82
C ALA A 89 17.59 4.41 9.48
N ALA A 90 17.11 5.64 9.68
CA ALA A 90 15.75 5.90 10.15
C ALA A 90 14.70 5.53 9.09
N ILE A 91 14.98 5.85 7.81
CA ILE A 91 14.14 5.46 6.66
C ILE A 91 14.06 3.93 6.55
N ASP A 92 15.17 3.21 6.69
CA ASP A 92 15.18 1.74 6.68
C ASP A 92 14.26 1.15 7.76
N ARG A 93 14.38 1.65 9.00
CA ARG A 93 13.52 1.20 10.10
C ARG A 93 12.03 1.45 9.84
N ALA A 94 11.69 2.56 9.19
CA ALA A 94 10.31 2.87 8.83
C ALA A 94 9.80 1.97 7.70
N ASN A 95 10.59 1.81 6.64
CA ASN A 95 10.23 1.06 5.43
C ASN A 95 9.92 -0.42 5.72
N VAL A 96 10.54 -1.04 6.74
CA VAL A 96 10.23 -2.41 7.19
C VAL A 96 8.74 -2.63 7.44
N ASN A 97 8.02 -1.59 7.91
CA ASN A 97 6.61 -1.69 8.29
C ASN A 97 5.66 -0.94 7.35
N ILE A 98 6.14 -0.50 6.18
CA ILE A 98 5.31 0.06 5.12
C ILE A 98 4.85 -1.10 4.23
N VAL A 99 3.63 -1.56 4.47
CA VAL A 99 3.03 -2.73 3.81
C VAL A 99 2.19 -2.31 2.60
N ASP A 100 1.63 -1.09 2.65
CA ASP A 100 0.80 -0.52 1.60
C ASP A 100 1.35 0.87 1.23
N GLY A 101 1.81 1.02 -0.02
CA GLY A 101 2.43 2.22 -0.55
C GLY A 101 3.90 2.04 -0.97
N ALA A 102 4.41 3.03 -1.73
CA ALA A 102 5.83 3.06 -2.09
C ALA A 102 6.69 3.35 -0.85
N PRO A 103 7.84 2.68 -0.69
CA PRO A 103 8.79 2.98 0.38
C PRO A 103 9.26 4.44 0.29
N VAL A 104 9.76 4.96 1.40
CA VAL A 104 10.42 6.27 1.42
C VAL A 104 11.82 6.10 0.84
N ASP A 105 12.17 6.93 -0.12
CA ASP A 105 13.48 6.89 -0.79
C ASP A 105 14.59 7.37 0.13
N HIS A 106 15.75 6.75 0.02
CA HIS A 106 16.97 7.19 0.68
C HIS A 106 17.49 8.51 0.12
N PHE A 107 18.24 9.23 0.94
CA PHE A 107 19.07 10.34 0.49
C PHE A 107 20.33 9.82 -0.19
N ASP A 108 20.63 10.35 -1.37
CA ASP A 108 21.93 10.22 -1.99
C ASP A 108 22.95 11.07 -1.22
N THR A 109 23.90 10.41 -0.57
CA THR A 109 24.90 11.10 0.25
C THR A 109 25.76 12.07 -0.54
N ASP A 110 26.16 11.70 -1.76
CA ASP A 110 27.06 12.53 -2.55
C ASP A 110 26.33 13.73 -3.14
N ASP A 111 25.07 13.57 -3.60
CA ASP A 111 24.24 14.72 -4.02
C ASP A 111 24.02 15.71 -2.87
N ILE A 112 23.72 15.22 -1.67
CA ILE A 112 23.51 16.06 -0.49
C ILE A 112 24.80 16.80 -0.13
N VAL A 113 25.94 16.12 -0.08
CA VAL A 113 27.24 16.74 0.22
C VAL A 113 27.62 17.79 -0.82
N ASP A 114 27.45 17.50 -2.11
CA ASP A 114 27.77 18.45 -3.17
C ASP A 114 26.84 19.68 -3.14
N ARG A 115 25.57 19.47 -2.83
CA ARG A 115 24.63 20.58 -2.61
C ARG A 115 25.01 21.41 -1.38
N TRP A 116 25.36 20.77 -0.27
CA TRP A 116 25.82 21.46 0.94
C TRP A 116 27.07 22.30 0.69
N ARG A 117 28.07 21.75 -0.03
CA ARG A 117 29.29 22.48 -0.42
C ARG A 117 28.97 23.72 -1.25
N ARG A 118 28.02 23.62 -2.19
CA ARG A 118 27.58 24.76 -3.02
C ARG A 118 26.91 25.87 -2.23
N LEU A 119 26.19 25.54 -1.15
CA LEU A 119 25.50 26.53 -0.32
C LEU A 119 26.42 27.28 0.66
N ARG A 120 27.65 26.81 0.87
CA ARG A 120 28.64 27.43 1.77
C ARG A 120 29.75 28.18 1.05
N ARG A 121 29.76 28.14 -0.29
CA ARG A 121 30.58 29.03 -1.12
C ARG A 121 29.86 30.35 -1.32
#